data_AF-A0A534X0J3-F1
#
_entry.id   AF-A0A534X0J3-F1
#
_cell.length_a   1.000
_cell.length_b   1.000
_cell.length_c   1.000
_cell.angle_alpha   90.00
_cell.angle_beta   90.00
_cell.angle_gamma   90.00
#
_symmetry.space_group_name_H-M   'P 1'
#
loop_
_entity.id
_entity.type
_entity.pdbx_description
1 polymer ?
#
loop_
_entity_poly.entity_id
_entity_poly.type
_entity_poly.pdbx_seq_one_letter_code
_entity_poly.pdbx_strand_id
1 'polypeptide(L)'
;MSAGASRAWWAPRRWRAPWKRPAVADRLARTLSADGTVRGLAAVTTELVEEARVRHGTLPTATAALGRALTAGLLLGGLSKADERVSLQWSGDGPLGSILVDATPGGHVRGFVSRPQTHLPARAGKLDVGGAVGRGVLCVMRIPLGEASPYRSIVPLVSGEIGTDVASYLAGSEQIPSVVGVGVFVHADGRVGAAGGYLLQAMPGA
;
A
#
# COMPACT_ATOMS: atom_id res chain seq x y z
N MET A 1 39.98 58.88 -21.41
CA MET A 1 38.50 58.77 -21.49
C MET A 1 38.18 57.30 -21.67
N SER A 2 37.42 56.74 -20.72
CA SER A 2 37.15 55.31 -20.63
C SER A 2 36.07 54.87 -21.62
N ALA A 3 36.24 53.66 -22.16
CA ALA A 3 35.18 52.92 -22.83
C ALA A 3 35.08 51.55 -22.13
N GLY A 4 33.96 51.32 -21.46
CA GLY A 4 33.67 50.09 -20.74
C GLY A 4 33.27 48.96 -21.70
N ALA A 5 33.76 47.76 -21.42
CA ALA A 5 33.29 46.53 -22.03
C ALA A 5 32.92 45.53 -20.93
N SER A 6 31.67 45.08 -21.00
CA SER A 6 30.99 44.11 -20.16
C SER A 6 31.64 42.73 -20.23
N ARG A 7 31.65 42.00 -19.10
CA ARG A 7 31.77 40.53 -19.12
C ARG A 7 30.80 39.89 -18.15
N ALA A 8 30.15 38.86 -18.67
CA ALA A 8 28.98 38.18 -18.19
C ALA A 8 29.21 37.35 -16.92
N TRP A 9 28.21 37.34 -16.06
CA TRP A 9 28.08 36.44 -14.91
C TRP A 9 27.37 35.16 -15.35
N TRP A 10 28.12 34.08 -15.60
CA TRP A 10 27.58 32.72 -15.63
C TRP A 10 28.62 31.75 -15.09
N ALA A 11 28.38 31.19 -13.91
CA ALA A 11 29.02 29.98 -13.44
C ALA A 11 27.91 28.97 -13.08
N PRO A 12 27.90 27.75 -13.65
CA PRO A 12 26.84 26.80 -13.38
C PRO A 12 26.95 26.27 -11.95
N ARG A 13 25.82 26.31 -11.22
CA ARG A 13 25.66 25.64 -9.92
C ARG A 13 25.98 24.15 -10.10
N ARG A 14 27.06 23.71 -9.45
CA ARG A 14 27.42 22.29 -9.33
C ARG A 14 26.27 21.52 -8.70
N TRP A 15 25.59 20.71 -9.49
CA TRP A 15 24.64 19.70 -8.99
C TRP A 15 25.42 18.67 -8.17
N ARG A 16 25.11 18.55 -6.88
CA ARG A 16 25.62 17.45 -6.05
C ARG A 16 24.93 16.16 -6.49
N ALA A 17 25.74 15.13 -6.74
CA ALA A 17 25.34 13.78 -7.11
C ALA A 17 24.35 13.17 -6.08
N PRO A 18 23.52 12.18 -6.51
CA PRO A 18 22.37 11.73 -5.72
C PRO A 18 22.82 10.96 -4.48
N TRP A 19 22.22 11.29 -3.35
CA TRP A 19 22.27 10.51 -2.13
C TRP A 19 21.77 9.08 -2.42
N LYS A 20 22.67 8.10 -2.52
CA LYS A 20 22.31 6.69 -2.52
C LYS A 20 21.83 6.34 -1.12
N ARG A 21 20.50 6.32 -0.91
CA ARG A 21 19.91 5.70 0.29
C ARG A 21 20.33 4.23 0.31
N PRO A 22 20.80 3.69 1.44
CA PRO A 22 20.89 2.24 1.58
C PRO A 22 19.49 1.67 1.36
N ALA A 23 19.39 0.57 0.60
CA ALA A 23 18.14 -0.16 0.44
C ALA A 23 17.68 -0.57 1.85
N VAL A 24 16.52 -0.08 2.27
CA VAL A 24 15.93 -0.47 3.55
C VAL A 24 15.29 -1.82 3.29
N ALA A 25 15.82 -2.87 3.93
CA ALA A 25 15.21 -4.18 3.88
C ALA A 25 13.74 -4.10 4.32
N ASP A 26 12.90 -4.89 3.65
CA ASP A 26 11.48 -4.99 4.00
C ASP A 26 11.32 -5.40 5.47
N ARG A 27 10.41 -4.71 6.15
CA ARG A 27 10.21 -4.87 7.59
C ARG A 27 8.84 -4.39 8.00
N LEU A 28 8.29 -5.04 9.03
CA LEU A 28 7.09 -4.63 9.74
C LEU A 28 7.48 -4.24 11.16
N ALA A 29 7.10 -3.03 11.58
CA ALA A 29 7.24 -2.55 12.94
C ALA A 29 5.87 -2.40 13.59
N ARG A 30 5.82 -2.70 14.90
CA ARG A 30 4.66 -2.51 15.77
C ARG A 30 5.07 -1.58 16.90
N THR A 31 4.17 -0.69 17.30
CA THR A 31 4.39 0.24 18.39
C THR A 31 3.08 0.53 19.13
N LEU A 32 3.21 1.04 20.34
CA LEU A 32 2.13 1.55 21.19
C LEU A 32 2.58 2.91 21.71
N SER A 33 1.66 3.87 21.78
CA SER A 33 1.94 5.17 22.41
C SER A 33 2.28 4.99 23.90
N ALA A 34 3.01 5.95 24.46
CA ALA A 34 3.48 5.86 25.85
C ALA A 34 2.35 5.75 26.88
N ASP A 35 1.19 6.34 26.57
CA ASP A 35 -0.05 6.31 27.36
C ASP A 35 -0.97 5.13 27.01
N GLY A 36 -0.60 4.29 26.04
CA GLY A 36 -1.36 3.11 25.65
C GLY A 36 -2.63 3.37 24.83
N THR A 37 -2.89 4.62 24.44
CA THR A 37 -4.13 5.03 23.76
C THR A 37 -4.11 4.81 22.24
N VAL A 38 -2.92 4.70 21.63
CA VAL A 38 -2.77 4.53 20.18
C VAL A 38 -1.83 3.37 19.87
N ARG A 39 -2.31 2.41 19.07
CA ARG A 39 -1.49 1.36 18.46
C ARG A 39 -1.07 1.77 17.06
N GLY A 40 0.19 1.54 16.72
CA GLY A 40 0.74 1.83 15.40
C GLY A 40 1.45 0.64 14.76
N LEU A 41 1.23 0.47 13.46
CA LEU A 41 1.98 -0.44 12.60
C LEU A 41 2.56 0.35 11.43
N ALA A 42 3.77 -0.01 11.00
CA ALA A 42 4.38 0.55 9.81
C ALA A 42 5.19 -0.51 9.08
N ALA A 43 5.13 -0.50 7.75
CA ALA A 43 5.81 -1.46 6.91
C ALA A 43 6.57 -0.79 5.76
N VAL A 44 7.77 -1.31 5.49
CA VAL A 44 8.47 -1.13 4.21
C VAL A 44 8.32 -2.44 3.45
N THR A 45 7.83 -2.36 2.22
CA THR A 45 7.40 -3.49 1.38
C THR A 45 7.94 -3.37 -0.05
N THR A 46 9.08 -2.70 -0.21
CA THR A 46 9.59 -2.35 -1.55
C THR A 46 9.99 -3.59 -2.33
N GLU A 47 10.74 -4.50 -1.70
CA GLU A 47 11.21 -5.73 -2.33
C GLU A 47 10.05 -6.70 -2.57
N LEU A 48 9.11 -6.81 -1.63
CA LEU A 48 7.89 -7.59 -1.76
C LEU A 48 7.07 -7.16 -2.99
N VAL A 49 6.87 -5.86 -3.18
CA VAL A 49 6.07 -5.34 -4.29
C VAL A 49 6.82 -5.46 -5.61
N GLU A 50 8.14 -5.28 -5.62
CA GLU A 50 8.95 -5.53 -6.81
C GLU A 50 8.92 -7.01 -7.22
N GLU A 51 9.04 -7.93 -6.27
CA GLU A 51 8.93 -9.36 -6.52
C GLU A 51 7.55 -9.73 -7.09
N ALA A 52 6.47 -9.17 -6.53
CA ALA A 52 5.13 -9.37 -7.04
C ALA A 52 4.97 -8.81 -8.46
N ARG A 53 5.54 -7.64 -8.75
CA ARG A 53 5.54 -7.03 -10.09
C ARG A 53 6.21 -7.95 -11.10
N VAL A 54 7.40 -8.47 -10.78
CA VAL A 54 8.16 -9.36 -11.66
C VAL A 54 7.39 -10.66 -11.90
N ARG A 55 6.91 -11.31 -10.84
CA ARG A 55 6.19 -12.60 -10.95
C ARG A 55 4.89 -12.51 -11.75
N HIS A 56 4.16 -11.42 -11.61
CA HIS A 56 2.86 -11.24 -12.26
C HIS A 56 2.92 -10.41 -13.54
N GLY A 57 4.09 -9.84 -13.87
CA GLY A 57 4.28 -8.99 -15.04
C GLY A 57 3.38 -7.75 -15.02
N THR A 58 3.13 -7.15 -13.85
CA THR A 58 2.16 -6.05 -13.74
C THR A 58 2.67 -4.76 -14.36
N LEU A 59 1.79 -4.02 -15.06
CA LEU A 59 2.07 -2.65 -15.50
C LEU A 59 1.91 -1.64 -14.33
N PRO A 60 2.32 -0.37 -14.47
CA PRO A 60 2.47 0.54 -13.33
C PRO A 60 1.19 0.74 -12.49
N THR A 61 0.02 0.91 -13.11
CA THR A 61 -1.24 1.08 -12.34
C THR A 61 -1.60 -0.18 -11.57
N ALA A 62 -1.51 -1.35 -12.21
CA ALA A 62 -1.72 -2.64 -11.56
C ALA A 62 -0.69 -2.92 -10.45
N THR A 63 0.57 -2.53 -10.64
CA THR A 63 1.65 -2.64 -9.65
C THR A 63 1.34 -1.80 -8.41
N ALA A 64 0.89 -0.55 -8.61
CA ALA A 64 0.50 0.30 -7.50
C ALA A 64 -0.71 -0.25 -6.73
N ALA A 65 -1.72 -0.77 -7.45
CA ALA A 65 -2.89 -1.38 -6.82
C ALA A 65 -2.51 -2.64 -6.02
N LEU A 66 -1.78 -3.57 -6.63
CA LEU A 66 -1.31 -4.80 -5.99
C LEU A 66 -0.41 -4.49 -4.79
N GLY A 67 0.55 -3.57 -4.95
CA GLY A 67 1.48 -3.24 -3.88
C GLY A 67 0.84 -2.56 -2.67
N ARG A 68 -0.14 -1.68 -2.91
CA ARG A 68 -0.96 -1.12 -1.82
C ARG A 68 -1.75 -2.21 -1.10
N ALA A 69 -2.34 -3.15 -1.84
CA ALA A 69 -3.10 -4.25 -1.27
C ALA A 69 -2.22 -5.23 -0.47
N LEU A 70 -1.05 -5.60 -0.98
CA LEU A 70 -0.07 -6.44 -0.27
C LEU A 70 0.37 -5.78 1.04
N THR A 71 0.65 -4.48 0.99
CA THR A 71 1.02 -3.71 2.18
C THR A 71 -0.12 -3.64 3.19
N ALA A 72 -1.35 -3.39 2.72
CA ALA A 72 -2.53 -3.40 3.59
C ALA A 72 -2.77 -4.78 4.23
N GLY A 73 -2.59 -5.86 3.47
CA GLY A 73 -2.66 -7.23 3.97
C GLY A 73 -1.60 -7.51 5.03
N LEU A 74 -0.36 -7.07 4.82
CA LEU A 74 0.71 -7.21 5.80
C LEU A 74 0.41 -6.45 7.11
N LEU A 75 -0.13 -5.22 7.01
CA LEU A 75 -0.53 -4.43 8.17
C LEU A 75 -1.67 -5.11 8.95
N LEU A 76 -2.70 -5.60 8.27
CA LEU A 76 -3.81 -6.31 8.92
C LEU A 76 -3.38 -7.67 9.50
N GLY A 77 -2.54 -8.43 8.79
CA GLY A 77 -1.94 -9.67 9.31
C GLY A 77 -1.08 -9.41 10.55
N GLY A 78 -0.42 -8.25 10.62
CA GLY A 78 0.30 -7.79 11.81
C GLY A 78 -0.57 -7.53 13.04
N LEU A 79 -1.89 -7.42 12.88
CA LEU A 79 -2.89 -7.31 13.94
C LEU A 79 -3.56 -8.65 14.29
N SER A 80 -3.40 -9.68 13.47
CA SER A 80 -4.03 -10.99 13.67
C SER A 80 -3.38 -11.78 14.81
N LYS A 81 -4.17 -12.67 15.41
CA LYS A 81 -3.69 -13.66 16.37
C LYS A 81 -2.72 -14.62 15.69
N ALA A 82 -1.80 -15.22 16.44
CA ALA A 82 -0.74 -16.07 15.89
C ALA A 82 -1.24 -17.24 15.03
N ASP A 83 -2.46 -17.71 15.31
CA ASP A 83 -3.15 -18.82 14.67
C ASP A 83 -4.25 -18.38 13.68
N GLU A 84 -4.16 -17.17 13.14
CA GLU A 84 -5.18 -16.62 12.23
C GLU A 84 -4.54 -15.97 11.00
N ARG A 85 -4.99 -16.36 9.80
CA ARG A 85 -4.64 -15.65 8.55
C ARG A 85 -5.73 -14.67 8.15
N VAL A 86 -5.35 -13.59 7.47
CA VAL A 86 -6.30 -12.64 6.87
C VAL A 86 -6.27 -12.75 5.36
N SER A 87 -7.45 -12.75 4.74
CA SER A 87 -7.62 -12.72 3.29
C SER A 87 -8.46 -11.51 2.92
N LEU A 88 -8.01 -10.77 1.92
CA LEU A 88 -8.62 -9.54 1.43
C LEU A 88 -8.90 -9.68 -0.05
N GLN A 89 -10.15 -9.40 -0.44
CA GLN A 89 -10.55 -9.39 -1.84
C GLN A 89 -11.25 -8.07 -2.18
N TRP A 90 -10.61 -7.27 -3.03
CA TRP A 90 -11.29 -6.17 -3.70
C TRP A 90 -11.90 -6.72 -4.98
N SER A 91 -13.22 -6.56 -5.14
CA SER A 91 -13.95 -6.93 -6.34
C SER A 91 -14.62 -5.70 -6.89
N GLY A 92 -14.01 -5.09 -7.91
CA GLY A 92 -14.49 -3.85 -8.50
C GLY A 92 -14.91 -3.99 -9.97
N ASP A 93 -15.69 -3.02 -10.44
CA ASP A 93 -16.18 -2.90 -11.82
C ASP A 93 -15.16 -2.24 -12.77
N GLY A 94 -14.01 -1.80 -12.26
CA GLY A 94 -12.95 -1.19 -13.03
C GLY A 94 -12.11 -2.20 -13.84
N PRO A 95 -11.27 -1.71 -14.77
CA PRO A 95 -10.49 -2.54 -15.69
C PRO A 95 -9.39 -3.36 -15.01
N LEU A 96 -9.11 -3.22 -13.71
CA LEU A 96 -8.21 -4.12 -12.97
C LEU A 96 -8.91 -5.43 -12.59
N GLY A 97 -10.23 -5.40 -12.39
CA GLY A 97 -11.02 -6.54 -11.95
C GLY A 97 -10.89 -6.74 -10.44
N SER A 98 -10.49 -7.94 -10.01
CA SER A 98 -10.28 -8.21 -8.59
C SER A 98 -8.80 -8.18 -8.18
N ILE A 99 -8.56 -7.83 -6.91
CA ILE A 99 -7.29 -7.95 -6.21
C ILE A 99 -7.51 -8.93 -5.06
N LEU A 100 -6.67 -9.96 -4.94
CA LEU A 100 -6.70 -10.92 -3.83
C LEU A 100 -5.37 -10.86 -3.08
N VAL A 101 -5.41 -10.79 -1.74
CA VAL A 101 -4.23 -10.84 -0.87
C VAL A 101 -4.49 -11.75 0.33
N ASP A 102 -3.55 -12.65 0.61
CA ASP A 102 -3.48 -13.44 1.84
C ASP A 102 -2.27 -13.00 2.67
N ALA A 103 -2.46 -12.77 3.96
CA ALA A 103 -1.37 -12.47 4.89
C ALA A 103 -1.46 -13.30 6.18
N THR A 104 -0.29 -13.62 6.72
CA THR A 104 -0.12 -14.37 7.98
C THR A 104 0.44 -13.48 9.08
N PRO A 105 0.25 -13.82 10.37
CA PRO A 105 0.82 -13.08 11.50
C PRO A 105 2.35 -13.06 11.51
N GLY A 106 2.96 -14.08 10.90
CA GLY A 106 4.40 -14.20 10.73
C GLY A 106 5.01 -13.25 9.67
N GLY A 107 4.21 -12.38 9.05
CA GLY A 107 4.68 -11.40 8.08
C GLY A 107 4.82 -11.94 6.65
N HIS A 108 4.38 -13.17 6.38
CA HIS A 108 4.27 -13.68 5.00
C HIS A 108 3.00 -13.15 4.35
N VAL A 109 3.12 -12.67 3.13
CA VAL A 109 2.01 -12.16 2.34
C VAL A 109 2.16 -12.56 0.88
N ARG A 110 1.04 -12.84 0.22
CA ARG A 110 0.97 -13.13 -1.22
C ARG A 110 -0.30 -12.53 -1.79
N GLY A 111 -0.33 -12.30 -3.09
CA GLY A 111 -1.53 -11.78 -3.74
C GLY A 111 -1.34 -11.63 -5.23
N PHE A 112 -2.44 -11.40 -5.94
CA PHE A 112 -2.45 -11.16 -7.37
C PHE A 112 -3.60 -10.23 -7.76
N VAL A 113 -3.56 -9.75 -9.01
CA VAL A 113 -4.66 -9.01 -9.65
C VAL A 113 -5.17 -9.78 -10.85
N SER A 114 -6.46 -9.63 -11.17
CA SER A 114 -7.09 -10.34 -12.29
C SER A 114 -6.50 -9.94 -13.65
N ARG A 115 -6.18 -8.66 -13.83
CA ARG A 115 -5.68 -8.10 -15.09
C ARG A 115 -4.35 -7.37 -14.84
N PRO A 116 -3.21 -8.09 -14.80
CA PRO A 116 -1.91 -7.49 -14.48
C PRO A 116 -1.45 -6.45 -15.50
N GLN A 117 -1.92 -6.54 -16.74
CA GLN A 117 -1.61 -5.59 -17.81
C GLN A 117 -2.47 -4.31 -17.77
N THR A 118 -3.24 -4.07 -16.71
CA THR A 118 -4.03 -2.84 -16.57
C THR A 118 -3.13 -1.65 -16.25
N HIS A 119 -3.11 -0.68 -17.17
CA HIS A 119 -2.45 0.60 -16.99
C HIS A 119 -3.36 1.72 -17.51
N LEU A 120 -3.72 2.63 -16.61
CA LEU A 120 -4.54 3.78 -16.94
C LEU A 120 -3.68 5.03 -17.07
N PRO A 121 -4.11 6.02 -17.89
CA PRO A 121 -3.54 7.35 -17.87
C PRO A 121 -3.50 7.92 -16.44
N ALA A 122 -2.49 8.75 -16.16
CA ALA A 122 -2.36 9.35 -14.85
C ALA A 122 -3.54 10.29 -14.55
N ARG A 123 -4.05 10.23 -13.32
CA ARG A 123 -5.09 11.13 -12.81
C ARG A 123 -4.44 12.10 -11.83
N ALA A 124 -4.53 13.40 -12.12
CA ALA A 124 -3.89 14.46 -11.32
C ALA A 124 -2.39 14.21 -11.06
N GLY A 125 -1.66 13.73 -12.07
CA GLY A 125 -0.22 13.45 -11.99
C GLY A 125 0.15 12.20 -11.18
N LYS A 126 -0.83 11.36 -10.81
CA LYS A 126 -0.61 10.11 -10.05
C LYS A 126 -1.20 8.91 -10.80
N LEU A 127 -0.74 7.71 -10.46
CA LEU A 127 -1.32 6.46 -10.96
C LEU A 127 -2.78 6.35 -10.52
N ASP A 128 -3.69 6.13 -11.47
CA ASP A 128 -5.12 6.07 -11.22
C ASP A 128 -5.56 4.69 -10.69
N VAL A 129 -5.24 4.42 -9.41
CA VAL A 129 -5.59 3.16 -8.75
C VAL A 129 -7.10 3.06 -8.54
N GLY A 130 -7.75 4.12 -8.04
CA GLY A 130 -9.20 4.15 -7.85
C GLY A 130 -9.97 3.95 -9.15
N GLY A 131 -9.54 4.56 -10.27
CA GLY A 131 -10.15 4.31 -11.58
C GLY A 131 -9.92 2.89 -12.09
N ALA A 132 -8.78 2.28 -11.78
CA ALA A 132 -8.48 0.90 -12.18
C ALA A 132 -9.30 -0.12 -11.40
N VAL A 133 -9.49 0.07 -10.10
CA VAL A 133 -10.34 -0.78 -9.25
C VAL A 133 -11.82 -0.53 -9.53
N GLY A 134 -12.23 0.73 -9.63
CA GLY A 134 -13.61 1.15 -9.80
C GLY A 134 -14.42 1.06 -8.51
N ARG A 135 -15.74 0.88 -8.64
CA ARG A 135 -16.68 0.67 -7.54
C ARG A 135 -16.89 -0.82 -7.32
N GLY A 136 -17.25 -1.20 -6.11
CA GLY A 136 -17.54 -2.59 -5.81
C GLY A 136 -17.49 -2.85 -4.32
N VAL A 137 -16.90 -3.98 -3.93
CA VAL A 137 -16.80 -4.38 -2.52
C VAL A 137 -15.40 -4.79 -2.11
N LEU A 138 -15.08 -4.58 -0.84
CA LEU A 138 -13.98 -5.22 -0.13
C LEU A 138 -14.56 -6.34 0.73
N CYS A 139 -14.12 -7.58 0.47
CA CYS A 139 -14.37 -8.72 1.33
C CYS A 139 -13.14 -8.99 2.18
N VAL A 140 -13.31 -9.05 3.51
CA VAL A 140 -12.25 -9.39 4.47
C VAL A 140 -12.64 -10.70 5.15
N MET A 141 -11.72 -11.67 5.15
CA MET A 141 -11.89 -12.95 5.83
C MET A 141 -10.78 -13.14 6.86
N ARG A 142 -11.17 -13.41 8.12
CA ARG A 142 -10.26 -13.88 9.17
C ARG A 142 -10.46 -15.37 9.31
N ILE A 143 -9.40 -16.13 9.06
CA ILE A 143 -9.45 -17.59 8.94
C ILE A 143 -8.53 -18.17 10.03
N PRO A 144 -9.10 -18.72 11.11
CA PRO A 144 -8.34 -19.48 12.09
C PRO A 144 -7.65 -20.70 11.45
N LEU A 145 -6.51 -21.12 11.99
CA LEU A 145 -5.79 -22.32 11.56
C LEU A 145 -6.41 -23.63 12.11
N GLY A 146 -7.34 -23.53 13.06
CA GLY A 146 -8.05 -24.67 13.66
C GLY A 146 -9.46 -24.89 13.09
N GLU A 147 -10.31 -25.58 13.86
CA GLU A 147 -11.68 -25.97 13.46
C GLU A 147 -12.72 -24.84 13.54
N ALA A 148 -12.31 -23.65 13.97
CA ALA A 148 -13.19 -22.50 14.06
C ALA A 148 -13.57 -21.96 12.68
N SER A 149 -14.86 -21.68 12.48
CA SER A 149 -15.37 -21.11 11.23
C SER A 149 -14.73 -19.76 10.92
N PRO A 150 -14.40 -19.48 9.65
CA PRO A 150 -13.86 -18.19 9.26
C PRO A 150 -14.90 -17.08 9.46
N TYR A 151 -14.43 -15.93 9.91
CA TYR A 151 -15.23 -14.72 9.97
C TYR A 151 -15.10 -13.96 8.65
N ARG A 152 -16.21 -13.46 8.10
CA ARG A 152 -16.27 -12.75 6.81
C ARG A 152 -17.04 -11.45 6.94
N SER A 153 -16.43 -10.36 6.50
CA SER A 153 -17.06 -9.04 6.35
C SER A 153 -17.04 -8.63 4.89
N ILE A 154 -18.10 -7.97 4.43
CA ILE A 154 -18.18 -7.39 3.09
C ILE A 154 -18.63 -5.95 3.26
N VAL A 155 -17.83 -5.01 2.76
CA VAL A 155 -18.15 -3.57 2.78
C VAL A 155 -18.06 -2.99 1.38
N PRO A 156 -18.87 -1.97 1.03
CA PRO A 156 -18.71 -1.25 -0.22
C PRO A 156 -17.35 -0.54 -0.27
N LEU A 157 -16.76 -0.46 -1.47
CA LEU A 157 -15.57 0.37 -1.68
C LEU A 157 -15.96 1.85 -1.55
N VAL A 158 -15.14 2.61 -0.82
CA VAL A 158 -15.32 4.06 -0.67
C VAL A 158 -14.68 4.78 -1.85
N SER A 159 -13.52 4.30 -2.31
CA SER A 159 -12.74 4.98 -3.34
C SER A 159 -12.03 4.06 -4.34
N GLY A 160 -11.77 2.80 -3.96
CA GLY A 160 -10.91 1.90 -4.73
C GLY A 160 -9.42 2.22 -4.60
N GLU A 161 -9.02 3.20 -3.77
CA GLU A 161 -7.62 3.56 -3.52
C GLU A 161 -6.93 2.63 -2.49
N ILE A 162 -7.61 1.57 -2.06
CA ILE A 162 -7.17 0.51 -1.15
C ILE A 162 -7.07 0.98 0.31
N GLY A 163 -6.23 1.97 0.61
CA GLY A 163 -6.01 2.43 2.00
C GLY A 163 -7.29 2.93 2.66
N THR A 164 -8.02 3.80 1.96
CA THR A 164 -9.32 4.34 2.40
C THR A 164 -10.36 3.24 2.60
N ASP A 165 -10.37 2.23 1.72
CA ASP A 165 -11.34 1.14 1.80
C ASP A 165 -11.08 0.26 3.04
N VAL A 166 -9.80 0.02 3.37
CA VAL A 166 -9.42 -0.69 4.60
C VAL A 166 -9.72 0.12 5.85
N ALA A 167 -9.44 1.43 5.85
CA ALA A 167 -9.79 2.30 6.97
C ALA A 167 -11.31 2.30 7.21
N SER A 168 -12.12 2.32 6.14
CA SER A 168 -13.57 2.24 6.23
C SER A 168 -14.06 0.88 6.77
N TYR A 169 -13.45 -0.23 6.34
CA TYR A 169 -13.73 -1.55 6.91
C TYR A 169 -13.44 -1.60 8.42
N LEU A 170 -12.26 -1.12 8.85
CA LEU A 170 -11.89 -1.12 10.27
C LEU A 170 -12.85 -0.27 11.11
N ALA A 171 -13.23 0.91 10.62
CA ALA A 171 -14.16 1.78 11.32
C ALA A 171 -15.59 1.21 11.35
N GLY A 172 -16.08 0.65 10.25
CA GLY A 172 -17.47 0.22 10.10
C GLY A 172 -17.77 -1.20 10.57
N SER A 173 -16.90 -2.17 10.26
CA SER A 173 -17.12 -3.59 10.57
C SER A 173 -16.43 -4.02 11.86
N GLU A 174 -15.22 -3.54 12.12
CA GLU A 174 -14.49 -3.87 13.36
C GLU A 174 -14.79 -2.87 14.49
N GLN A 175 -15.43 -1.74 14.17
CA GLN A 175 -15.70 -0.64 15.12
C GLN A 175 -14.43 -0.08 15.77
N ILE A 176 -13.32 -0.09 15.03
CA ILE A 176 -12.02 0.45 15.45
C ILE A 176 -11.67 1.66 14.58
N PRO A 177 -11.83 2.89 15.09
CA PRO A 177 -11.37 4.10 14.40
C PRO A 177 -9.89 3.95 14.01
N SER A 178 -9.62 4.00 12.71
CA SER A 178 -8.31 3.67 12.16
C SER A 178 -7.91 4.65 11.05
N VAL A 179 -6.62 4.98 11.00
CA VAL A 179 -6.01 5.67 9.86
C VAL A 179 -5.10 4.68 9.14
N VAL A 180 -5.30 4.53 7.83
CA VAL A 180 -4.49 3.62 7.00
C VAL A 180 -3.90 4.41 5.83
N GLY A 181 -2.57 4.39 5.73
CA GLY A 181 -1.84 4.96 4.60
C GLY A 181 -1.05 3.86 3.90
N VAL A 182 -1.24 3.71 2.59
CA VAL A 182 -0.46 2.77 1.76
C VAL A 182 -0.01 3.47 0.48
N GLY A 183 1.22 3.23 0.07
CA GLY A 183 1.84 3.91 -1.06
C GLY A 183 2.78 3.01 -1.84
N VAL A 184 2.82 3.25 -3.15
CA VAL A 184 3.75 2.62 -4.07
C VAL A 184 4.24 3.71 -5.02
N PHE A 185 5.55 3.86 -5.11
CA PHE A 185 6.22 4.68 -6.09
C PHE A 185 6.81 3.79 -7.18
N VAL A 186 6.40 4.03 -8.42
CA VAL A 186 6.84 3.29 -9.60
C VAL A 186 7.67 4.24 -10.47
N HIS A 187 8.85 3.80 -10.88
CA HIS A 187 9.71 4.52 -11.81
C HIS A 187 9.11 4.55 -13.22
N ALA A 188 9.63 5.43 -14.08
CA ALA A 188 9.18 5.55 -15.47
C ALA A 188 9.40 4.27 -16.30
N ASP A 189 10.38 3.44 -15.91
CA ASP A 189 10.65 2.13 -16.51
C ASP A 189 9.79 0.99 -15.91
N GLY A 190 8.86 1.32 -15.02
CA GLY A 190 7.94 0.38 -14.39
C GLY A 190 8.48 -0.31 -13.13
N ARG A 191 9.75 -0.14 -12.76
CA ARG A 191 10.30 -0.74 -11.53
C ARG A 191 9.73 -0.08 -10.27
N VAL A 192 9.55 -0.85 -9.20
CA VAL A 192 9.12 -0.32 -7.90
C VAL A 192 10.32 0.38 -7.25
N GLY A 193 10.18 1.68 -7.00
CA GLY A 193 11.23 2.47 -6.33
C GLY A 193 11.04 2.59 -4.82
N ALA A 194 9.79 2.50 -4.36
CA ALA A 194 9.46 2.40 -2.93
C ALA A 194 8.03 1.86 -2.76
N ALA A 195 7.81 1.03 -1.75
CA ALA A 195 6.49 0.68 -1.28
C ALA A 195 6.46 0.58 0.24
N GLY A 196 5.32 0.89 0.83
CA GLY A 196 5.13 0.84 2.26
C GLY A 196 3.84 1.48 2.72
N GLY A 197 3.64 1.49 4.02
CA GLY A 197 2.42 2.01 4.61
C GLY A 197 2.44 1.99 6.13
N TYR A 198 1.37 2.49 6.70
CA TYR A 198 1.14 2.52 8.13
C TYR A 198 -0.34 2.34 8.46
N LEU A 199 -0.60 1.88 9.67
CA LEU A 199 -1.92 1.75 10.27
C LEU A 199 -1.84 2.28 11.70
N LEU A 200 -2.71 3.21 12.05
CA LEU A 200 -2.88 3.73 13.41
C LEU A 200 -4.29 3.42 13.89
N GLN A 201 -4.42 2.99 15.14
CA GLN A 201 -5.68 2.61 15.77
C GLN A 201 -5.80 3.23 17.16
N ALA A 202 -6.96 3.82 17.44
CA ALA A 202 -7.32 4.16 18.81
C ALA A 202 -7.60 2.87 19.60
N MET A 203 -7.06 2.79 20.80
CA MET A 203 -7.31 1.69 21.73
C MET A 203 -8.63 1.91 22.48
N PRO A 204 -9.29 0.85 22.99
CA PRO A 204 -10.50 1.01 23.80
C PRO A 204 -10.27 1.95 24.99
N GLY A 205 -11.12 2.96 25.12
CA GLY A 205 -11.04 3.95 26.21
C GLY A 205 -10.12 5.15 25.95
N ALA A 206 -9.53 5.25 24.75
CA ALA A 206 -8.83 6.45 24.26
C ALA A 206 -9.78 7.60 23.92
#